data_AF-A0A2S0VRK1-F1
#
_entry.id   AF-A0A2S0VRK1-F1
#
_cell.length_a   1.000
_cell.length_b   1.000
_cell.length_c   1.000
_cell.angle_alpha   90.00
_cell.angle_beta   90.00
_cell.angle_gamma   90.00
#
_symmetry.space_group_name_H-M   'P 1'
#
loop_
_entity.id
_entity.type
_entity.pdbx_description
1 polymer ?
#
loop_
_entity_poly.entity_id
_entity_poly.type
_entity_poly.pdbx_seq_one_letter_code
_entity_poly.pdbx_strand_id
1 'polypeptide(L)'
;MIVNQVYMTLESSAYSPMVRSKYQFLSNYLTLFISDLMKKKQINLGRFNRIVFQEGAKYDMCTVGDRAYCVNLTNEFRGLEFFSNENEVHRYFIRKYFEGFKKIDQEFKTELVAELEETIEKQFKLAIYYDVKSKQFANYGYLIFRYRYNSFQLVAQCSRGDKNIGLEKVLYECEPDPFKVHHDIHKITVDNGEVIITGLLNENIGTFTFPI
;
A
#
# COMPACT_ATOMS: atom_id res chain seq x y z
N MET A 1 -21.18 -5.90 -5.32
CA MET A 1 -20.48 -4.99 -4.38
C MET A 1 -19.10 -4.74 -4.94
N ILE A 2 -18.59 -3.51 -4.82
CA ILE A 2 -17.25 -3.19 -5.32
C ILE A 2 -16.21 -3.73 -4.33
N VAL A 3 -15.20 -4.42 -4.86
CA VAL A 3 -14.01 -4.82 -4.11
C VAL A 3 -13.24 -3.56 -3.75
N ASN A 4 -13.12 -3.29 -2.45
CA ASN A 4 -12.45 -2.09 -1.94
C ASN A 4 -11.21 -2.42 -1.11
N GLN A 5 -10.97 -3.69 -0.81
CA GLN A 5 -9.80 -4.14 -0.07
C GLN A 5 -9.32 -5.48 -0.59
N VAL A 6 -8.01 -5.59 -0.76
CA VAL A 6 -7.29 -6.83 -1.01
C VAL A 6 -6.28 -6.98 0.12
N TYR A 7 -6.08 -8.20 0.62
CA TYR A 7 -5.14 -8.51 1.69
C TYR A 7 -4.24 -9.67 1.31
N MET A 8 -3.05 -9.69 1.90
CA MET A 8 -2.10 -10.78 1.81
C MET A 8 -1.76 -11.23 3.23
N THR A 9 -1.84 -12.53 3.53
CA THR A 9 -1.54 -13.04 4.88
C THR A 9 -1.05 -14.49 4.83
N LEU A 10 -0.54 -14.99 5.94
CA LEU A 10 -0.17 -16.40 6.10
C LEU A 10 -1.27 -17.16 6.84
N GLU A 11 -1.28 -18.49 6.71
CA GLU A 11 -2.15 -19.36 7.49
C GLU A 11 -1.99 -19.15 9.00
N SER A 12 -3.11 -18.82 9.63
CA SER A 12 -3.25 -18.47 11.05
C SER A 12 -2.86 -19.61 11.98
N SER A 13 -3.09 -20.87 11.60
CA SER A 13 -2.72 -22.03 12.39
C SER A 13 -1.24 -22.40 12.28
N ALA A 14 -0.56 -21.92 11.23
CA ALA A 14 0.84 -22.27 10.95
C ALA A 14 1.84 -21.22 11.44
N TYR A 15 1.44 -19.94 11.53
CA TYR A 15 2.33 -18.83 11.84
C TYR A 15 1.80 -17.95 12.97
N SER A 16 2.70 -17.49 13.84
CA SER A 16 2.34 -16.61 14.96
C SER A 16 1.77 -15.27 14.48
N PRO A 17 0.94 -14.59 15.31
CA PRO A 17 0.41 -13.26 14.97
C PRO A 17 1.49 -12.23 14.61
N MET A 18 2.65 -12.29 15.28
CA MET A 18 3.77 -11.39 15.02
C MET A 18 4.36 -11.61 13.62
N VAL A 19 4.58 -12.87 13.22
CA VAL A 19 5.12 -13.19 11.89
C VAL A 19 4.13 -12.78 10.80
N ARG A 20 2.84 -13.04 11.02
CA ARG A 20 1.77 -12.64 10.09
C ARG A 20 1.68 -11.13 9.91
N SER A 21 1.81 -10.38 10.99
CA SER A 21 1.78 -8.91 10.95
C SER A 21 2.97 -8.38 10.15
N LYS A 22 4.19 -8.87 10.42
CA LYS A 22 5.37 -8.51 9.64
C LYS A 22 5.26 -8.88 8.17
N TYR A 23 4.71 -10.05 7.86
CA TYR A 23 4.45 -10.47 6.48
C TYR A 23 3.47 -9.51 5.77
N GLN A 24 2.40 -9.09 6.45
CA GLN A 24 1.47 -8.08 5.96
C GLN A 24 2.15 -6.72 5.71
N PHE A 25 3.00 -6.28 6.64
CA PHE A 25 3.76 -5.03 6.54
C PHE A 25 4.63 -4.99 5.27
N LEU A 26 5.36 -6.07 5.00
CA LEU A 26 6.21 -6.20 3.81
C LEU A 26 5.44 -6.05 2.49
N SER A 27 4.17 -6.45 2.48
CA SER A 27 3.29 -6.37 1.31
C SER A 27 2.49 -5.06 1.20
N ASN A 28 2.49 -4.23 2.24
CA ASN A 28 1.45 -3.22 2.47
C ASN A 28 1.31 -2.19 1.34
N TYR A 29 2.42 -1.68 0.81
CA TYR A 29 2.37 -0.72 -0.29
C TYR A 29 1.70 -1.29 -1.55
N LEU A 30 1.90 -2.58 -1.86
CA LEU A 30 1.18 -3.29 -2.93
C LEU A 30 -0.29 -3.49 -2.56
N THR A 31 -0.56 -3.91 -1.33
CA THR A 31 -1.92 -4.11 -0.79
C THR A 31 -2.77 -2.86 -0.97
N LEU A 32 -2.23 -1.70 -0.59
CA LEU A 32 -2.90 -0.40 -0.71
C LEU A 32 -3.07 0.02 -2.18
N PHE A 33 -2.01 -0.09 -2.99
CA PHE A 33 -2.07 0.22 -4.42
C PHE A 33 -3.12 -0.61 -5.14
N ILE A 34 -3.11 -1.94 -4.95
CA ILE A 34 -4.04 -2.88 -5.56
C ILE A 34 -5.46 -2.58 -5.07
N SER A 35 -5.67 -2.35 -3.77
CA SER A 35 -7.00 -2.03 -3.24
C SER A 35 -7.58 -0.76 -3.88
N ASP A 36 -6.78 0.30 -4.02
CA ASP A 36 -7.21 1.53 -4.68
C ASP A 36 -7.46 1.32 -6.19
N LEU A 37 -6.68 0.47 -6.84
CA LEU A 37 -6.89 0.09 -8.24
C LEU A 37 -8.19 -0.70 -8.45
N MET A 38 -8.48 -1.68 -7.60
CA MET A 38 -9.72 -2.46 -7.61
C MET A 38 -10.94 -1.55 -7.42
N LYS A 39 -10.85 -0.60 -6.48
CA LYS A 39 -11.88 0.41 -6.23
C LYS A 39 -12.07 1.34 -7.43
N LYS A 40 -10.99 1.85 -8.01
CA LYS A 40 -11.01 2.75 -9.18
C LYS A 40 -11.64 2.08 -10.39
N LYS A 41 -11.35 0.79 -10.61
CA LYS A 41 -11.93 -0.03 -11.68
C LYS A 41 -13.33 -0.55 -11.38
N GLN A 42 -13.86 -0.28 -10.18
CA GLN A 42 -15.18 -0.74 -9.73
C GLN A 42 -15.38 -2.26 -9.86
N ILE A 43 -14.32 -3.04 -9.59
CA ILE A 43 -14.38 -4.50 -9.73
C ILE A 43 -15.47 -5.07 -8.82
N ASN A 44 -16.38 -5.84 -9.40
CA ASN A 44 -17.54 -6.38 -8.71
C ASN A 44 -17.55 -7.91 -8.76
N LEU A 45 -17.26 -8.55 -7.62
CA LEU A 45 -17.27 -10.00 -7.47
C LEU A 45 -18.55 -10.49 -6.77
N GLY A 46 -19.68 -9.85 -7.06
CA GLY A 46 -20.98 -10.18 -6.48
C GLY A 46 -21.10 -9.71 -5.03
N ARG A 47 -21.18 -10.64 -4.08
CA ARG A 47 -21.37 -10.31 -2.65
C ARG A 47 -20.09 -9.89 -1.93
N PHE A 48 -18.93 -10.12 -2.55
CA PHE A 48 -17.64 -9.87 -1.91
C PHE A 48 -17.19 -8.42 -2.15
N ASN A 49 -16.77 -7.76 -1.08
CA ASN A 49 -16.08 -6.46 -1.15
C ASN A 49 -14.61 -6.57 -0.75
N ARG A 50 -14.17 -7.75 -0.32
CA ARG A 50 -12.81 -8.00 0.16
C ARG A 50 -12.26 -9.29 -0.43
N ILE A 51 -11.00 -9.28 -0.81
CA ILE A 51 -10.25 -10.47 -1.22
C ILE A 51 -9.12 -10.69 -0.21
N VAL A 52 -8.95 -11.93 0.24
CA VAL A 52 -7.87 -12.32 1.14
C VAL A 52 -7.04 -13.38 0.44
N PHE A 53 -5.83 -13.04 0.06
CA PHE A 53 -4.84 -14.00 -0.40
C PHE A 53 -4.12 -14.57 0.82
N GLN A 54 -4.23 -15.88 1.00
CA GLN A 54 -3.73 -16.57 2.19
C GLN A 54 -2.78 -17.69 1.80
N GLU A 55 -1.54 -17.60 2.21
CA GLU A 55 -0.53 -18.59 1.89
C GLU A 55 -0.57 -19.78 2.85
N GLY A 56 -0.64 -20.99 2.26
CA GLY A 56 -0.72 -22.24 3.02
C GLY A 56 -2.08 -22.51 3.64
N ALA A 57 -3.15 -21.92 3.09
CA ALA A 57 -4.50 -22.18 3.55
C ALA A 57 -4.92 -23.63 3.26
N LYS A 58 -5.76 -24.18 4.16
CA LYS A 58 -6.26 -25.56 4.04
C LYS A 58 -7.19 -25.78 2.84
N TYR A 59 -7.99 -24.77 2.50
CA TYR A 59 -9.00 -24.83 1.45
C TYR A 59 -8.57 -23.94 0.29
N ASP A 60 -8.72 -24.42 -0.95
CA ASP A 60 -8.26 -23.70 -2.13
C ASP A 60 -8.93 -22.32 -2.29
N MET A 61 -10.25 -22.26 -2.08
CA MET A 61 -10.99 -21.00 -1.98
C MET A 61 -12.14 -21.17 -0.99
N CYS A 62 -12.46 -20.12 -0.23
CA CYS A 62 -13.60 -20.14 0.68
C CYS A 62 -14.11 -18.73 1.02
N THR A 63 -15.36 -18.64 1.50
CA THR A 63 -15.86 -17.41 2.11
C THR A 63 -15.38 -17.34 3.56
N VAL A 64 -14.75 -16.23 3.95
CA VAL A 64 -14.29 -15.98 5.32
C VAL A 64 -14.95 -14.73 5.89
N GLY A 65 -15.47 -14.81 7.11
CA GLY A 65 -16.22 -13.71 7.72
C GLY A 65 -17.39 -13.21 6.84
N ASP A 66 -17.75 -11.93 7.01
CA ASP A 66 -18.75 -11.29 6.15
C ASP A 66 -18.09 -10.71 4.89
N ARG A 67 -18.55 -11.11 3.70
CA ARG A 67 -18.18 -10.52 2.39
C ARG A 67 -16.69 -10.56 2.01
N ALA A 68 -15.87 -11.41 2.64
CA ALA A 68 -14.50 -11.65 2.19
C ALA A 68 -14.38 -13.01 1.47
N TYR A 69 -13.70 -12.98 0.32
CA TYR A 69 -13.35 -14.16 -0.45
C TYR A 69 -11.89 -14.50 -0.22
N CYS A 70 -11.64 -15.65 0.40
CA CYS A 70 -10.29 -16.15 0.66
C CYS A 70 -9.84 -17.04 -0.49
N VAL A 71 -8.61 -16.83 -0.93
CA VAL A 71 -7.96 -17.58 -1.99
C VAL A 71 -6.63 -18.11 -1.45
N ASN A 72 -6.46 -19.42 -1.50
CA ASN A 72 -5.24 -20.09 -1.10
C ASN A 72 -4.11 -19.76 -2.08
N LEU A 73 -2.94 -19.47 -1.54
CA LEU A 73 -1.70 -19.40 -2.28
C LEU A 73 -0.79 -20.55 -1.89
N THR A 74 0.02 -20.98 -2.84
CA THR A 74 1.05 -21.99 -2.67
C THR A 74 1.98 -21.59 -1.52
N ASN A 75 2.23 -22.49 -0.56
CA ASN A 75 3.10 -22.18 0.57
C ASN A 75 4.58 -22.27 0.18
N GLU A 76 5.20 -21.12 -0.02
CA GLU A 76 6.63 -20.94 -0.31
C GLU A 76 7.29 -20.00 0.70
N PHE A 77 6.53 -19.48 1.67
CA PHE A 77 7.08 -18.62 2.72
C PHE A 77 8.00 -19.42 3.64
N ARG A 78 9.29 -19.11 3.60
CA ARG A 78 10.34 -19.81 4.37
C ARG A 78 10.75 -19.09 5.66
N GLY A 79 10.31 -17.85 5.84
CA GLY A 79 10.73 -16.99 6.94
C GLY A 79 10.97 -15.55 6.47
N LEU A 80 10.98 -14.61 7.41
CA LEU A 80 11.20 -13.19 7.11
C LEU A 80 12.66 -12.91 6.76
N GLU A 81 13.57 -13.70 7.33
CA GLU A 81 15.02 -13.65 7.15
C GLU A 81 15.48 -14.00 5.73
N PHE A 82 14.61 -14.60 4.92
CA PHE A 82 14.90 -14.96 3.53
C PHE A 82 14.72 -13.78 2.56
N PHE A 83 14.28 -12.61 3.04
CA PHE A 83 14.22 -11.39 2.25
C PHE A 83 15.47 -10.54 2.49
N SER A 84 16.34 -10.48 1.49
CA SER A 84 17.64 -9.80 1.62
C SER A 84 17.56 -8.32 1.26
N ASN A 85 16.57 -7.91 0.46
CA ASN A 85 16.41 -6.53 -0.02
C ASN A 85 14.98 -6.24 -0.51
N GLU A 86 14.69 -4.95 -0.73
CA GLU A 86 13.40 -4.44 -1.24
C GLU A 86 12.93 -5.11 -2.54
N ASN A 87 13.84 -5.35 -3.49
CA ASN A 87 13.49 -5.96 -4.78
C ASN A 87 13.05 -7.41 -4.62
N GLU A 88 13.66 -8.18 -3.71
CA GLU A 88 13.24 -9.55 -3.42
C GLU A 88 11.85 -9.58 -2.79
N VAL A 89 11.59 -8.70 -1.82
CA VAL A 89 10.26 -8.53 -1.23
C VAL A 89 9.23 -8.20 -2.31
N HIS A 90 9.52 -7.21 -3.16
CA HIS A 90 8.64 -6.77 -4.23
C HIS A 90 8.29 -7.89 -5.22
N ARG A 91 9.31 -8.57 -5.76
CA ARG A 91 9.12 -9.68 -6.71
C ARG A 91 8.33 -10.83 -6.09
N TYR A 92 8.63 -11.17 -4.84
CA TYR A 92 7.92 -12.22 -4.13
C TYR A 92 6.44 -11.90 -4.02
N PHE A 93 6.09 -10.72 -3.49
CA PHE A 93 4.69 -10.36 -3.28
C PHE A 93 3.92 -10.12 -4.58
N ILE A 94 4.52 -9.53 -5.62
CA ILE A 94 3.88 -9.43 -6.94
C ILE A 94 3.51 -10.82 -7.46
N ARG A 95 4.43 -11.79 -7.39
CA ARG A 95 4.16 -13.16 -7.84
C ARG A 95 3.01 -13.79 -7.07
N LYS A 96 2.95 -13.58 -5.76
CA LYS A 96 1.84 -14.03 -4.90
C LYS A 96 0.51 -13.38 -5.24
N TYR A 97 0.51 -12.07 -5.51
CA TYR A 97 -0.69 -11.36 -5.98
C TYR A 97 -1.18 -11.92 -7.31
N PHE A 98 -0.31 -12.11 -8.31
CA PHE A 98 -0.73 -12.68 -9.59
C PHE A 98 -1.17 -14.13 -9.49
N GLU A 99 -0.57 -14.94 -8.62
CA GLU A 99 -1.07 -16.28 -8.32
C GLU A 99 -2.53 -16.22 -7.85
N GLY A 100 -2.83 -15.35 -6.87
CA GLY A 100 -4.17 -15.16 -6.34
C GLY A 100 -5.16 -14.63 -7.38
N PHE A 101 -4.77 -13.62 -8.17
CA PHE A 101 -5.63 -13.05 -9.20
C PHE A 101 -5.89 -14.02 -10.35
N LYS A 102 -4.94 -14.91 -10.71
CA LYS A 102 -5.20 -15.98 -11.69
C LYS A 102 -6.31 -16.90 -11.22
N LYS A 103 -6.36 -17.22 -9.93
CA LYS A 103 -7.44 -18.03 -9.35
C LYS A 103 -8.78 -17.27 -9.35
N ILE A 104 -8.77 -15.97 -9.06
CA ILE A 104 -9.96 -15.11 -9.17
C ILE A 104 -10.48 -15.06 -10.61
N ASP A 105 -9.59 -14.86 -11.58
CA ASP A 105 -9.95 -14.82 -13.00
C ASP A 105 -10.59 -16.12 -13.47
N GLN A 106 -10.09 -17.27 -13.01
CA GLN A 106 -10.68 -18.57 -13.30
C GLN A 106 -12.08 -18.75 -12.67
N GLU A 107 -12.22 -18.41 -11.39
CA GLU A 107 -13.47 -18.60 -10.65
C GLU A 107 -14.58 -17.65 -11.12
N PHE A 108 -14.26 -16.36 -11.29
CA PHE A 108 -15.22 -15.31 -11.61
C PHE A 108 -15.28 -14.98 -13.11
N LYS A 109 -14.47 -15.65 -13.94
CA LYS A 109 -14.36 -15.41 -15.39
C LYS A 109 -14.02 -13.95 -15.70
N THR A 110 -13.02 -13.42 -14.98
CA THR A 110 -12.49 -12.06 -15.16
C THR A 110 -11.14 -12.07 -15.87
N GLU A 111 -10.63 -10.89 -16.22
CA GLU A 111 -9.32 -10.70 -16.87
C GLU A 111 -8.43 -9.73 -16.06
N LEU A 112 -8.52 -9.79 -14.72
CA LEU A 112 -7.86 -8.87 -13.82
C LEU A 112 -6.33 -8.95 -13.92
N VAL A 113 -5.77 -10.15 -14.10
CA VAL A 113 -4.31 -10.33 -14.14
C VAL A 113 -3.68 -9.48 -15.24
N ALA A 114 -4.23 -9.53 -16.45
CA ALA A 114 -3.70 -8.78 -17.59
C ALA A 114 -3.74 -7.27 -17.33
N GLU A 115 -4.83 -6.77 -16.75
CA GLU A 115 -4.97 -5.34 -16.44
C GLU A 115 -4.05 -4.89 -15.29
N LEU A 116 -3.89 -5.74 -14.27
CA LEU A 116 -3.07 -5.45 -13.10
C LEU A 116 -1.58 -5.46 -13.45
N GLU A 117 -1.15 -6.38 -14.31
CA GLU A 117 0.25 -6.52 -14.74
C GLU A 117 0.80 -5.23 -15.32
N GLU A 118 0.15 -4.71 -16.36
CA GLU A 118 0.56 -3.46 -17.00
C GLU A 118 0.57 -2.28 -16.01
N THR A 119 -0.42 -2.22 -15.11
CA THR A 119 -0.55 -1.10 -14.18
C THR A 119 0.50 -1.16 -13.05
N ILE A 120 0.78 -2.35 -12.52
CA ILE A 120 1.80 -2.59 -11.50
C ILE A 120 3.19 -2.29 -12.08
N GLU A 121 3.50 -2.79 -13.28
CA GLU A 121 4.79 -2.54 -13.93
C GLU A 121 5.02 -1.04 -14.13
N LYS A 122 4.01 -0.32 -14.63
CA LYS A 122 4.11 1.14 -14.79
C LYS A 122 4.31 1.87 -13.46
N GLN A 123 3.59 1.47 -12.41
CA GLN A 123 3.67 2.12 -11.10
C GLN A 123 5.06 1.98 -10.47
N PHE A 124 5.65 0.78 -10.52
CA PHE A 124 6.87 0.45 -9.78
C PHE A 124 8.14 0.44 -10.64
N LYS A 125 8.05 0.85 -11.91
CA LYS A 125 9.18 0.88 -12.86
C LYS A 125 10.39 1.66 -12.34
N LEU A 126 10.16 2.80 -11.70
CA LEU A 126 11.22 3.73 -11.28
C LEU A 126 11.55 3.62 -9.79
N ALA A 127 10.58 3.26 -8.96
CA ALA A 127 10.76 3.15 -7.52
C ALA A 127 9.71 2.24 -6.88
N ILE A 128 10.10 1.54 -5.81
CA ILE A 128 9.24 0.60 -5.09
C ILE A 128 8.57 1.30 -3.90
N TYR A 129 7.67 2.22 -4.22
CA TYR A 129 6.81 2.84 -3.22
C TYR A 129 5.44 3.19 -3.82
N TYR A 130 4.44 3.29 -2.95
CA TYR A 130 3.12 3.75 -3.31
C TYR A 130 2.80 5.09 -2.63
N ASP A 131 2.51 6.11 -3.44
CA ASP A 131 2.22 7.46 -2.98
C ASP A 131 0.71 7.73 -3.03
N VAL A 132 0.15 8.15 -1.91
CA VAL A 132 -1.23 8.63 -1.79
C VAL A 132 -1.21 10.12 -1.49
N LYS A 133 -1.78 10.93 -2.39
CA LYS A 133 -1.94 12.37 -2.16
C LYS A 133 -2.85 12.59 -0.95
N SER A 134 -2.38 13.37 0.02
CA SER A 134 -3.10 13.66 1.26
C SER A 134 -3.75 15.04 1.21
N LYS A 135 -2.95 16.11 1.29
CA LYS A 135 -3.45 17.48 1.45
C LYS A 135 -2.57 18.48 0.71
N GLN A 136 -3.19 19.44 0.03
CA GLN A 136 -2.49 20.60 -0.52
C GLN A 136 -2.27 21.64 0.59
N PHE A 137 -1.06 22.21 0.68
CA PHE A 137 -0.73 23.27 1.65
C PHE A 137 -0.20 24.55 1.01
N ALA A 138 0.10 24.54 -0.29
CA ALA A 138 0.47 25.72 -1.06
C ALA A 138 0.02 25.56 -2.52
N ASN A 139 0.06 26.65 -3.30
CA ASN A 139 -0.32 26.64 -4.73
C ASN A 139 0.33 25.49 -5.51
N TYR A 140 1.55 25.10 -5.14
CA TYR A 140 2.27 23.98 -5.73
C TYR A 140 2.81 22.96 -4.72
N GLY A 141 2.32 22.99 -3.47
CA GLY A 141 2.81 22.14 -2.38
C GLY A 141 1.78 21.13 -1.90
N TYR A 142 2.19 19.86 -1.84
CA TYR A 142 1.36 18.72 -1.43
C TYR A 142 2.04 17.87 -0.36
N LEU A 143 1.26 17.41 0.60
CA LEU A 143 1.62 16.30 1.45
C LEU A 143 1.23 14.98 0.81
N ILE A 144 2.16 14.04 0.86
CA ILE A 144 2.05 12.71 0.30
C ILE A 144 2.29 11.69 1.41
N PHE A 145 1.44 10.68 1.46
CA PHE A 145 1.67 9.48 2.24
C PHE A 145 2.38 8.47 1.35
N ARG A 146 3.64 8.18 1.65
CA ARG A 146 4.48 7.26 0.89
C ARG A 146 4.62 5.96 1.66
N TYR A 147 4.17 4.87 1.05
CA TYR A 147 4.23 3.53 1.60
C TYR A 147 5.35 2.74 0.92
N ARG A 148 6.28 2.23 1.72
CA ARG A 148 7.33 1.29 1.32
C ARG A 148 7.10 -0.06 1.98
N TYR A 149 7.94 -1.03 1.64
CA TYR A 149 7.87 -2.37 2.25
C TYR A 149 8.22 -2.37 3.74
N ASN A 150 9.04 -1.42 4.21
CA ASN A 150 9.55 -1.36 5.58
C ASN A 150 9.34 -0.01 6.26
N SER A 151 8.70 0.96 5.60
CA SER A 151 8.38 2.24 6.23
C SER A 151 7.16 2.91 5.64
N PHE A 152 6.52 3.72 6.46
CA PHE A 152 5.58 4.75 6.06
C PHE A 152 6.27 6.11 6.20
N GLN A 153 6.09 6.99 5.23
CA GLN A 153 6.68 8.32 5.20
C GLN A 153 5.62 9.39 4.93
N LEU A 154 5.63 10.45 5.73
CA LEU A 154 4.95 11.71 5.38
C LEU A 154 5.93 12.58 4.60
N VAL A 155 5.63 12.84 3.34
CA VAL A 155 6.50 13.58 2.43
C VAL A 155 5.86 14.92 2.06
N ALA A 156 6.59 16.02 2.23
CA ALA A 156 6.26 17.28 1.59
C ALA A 156 6.89 17.29 0.21
N GLN A 157 6.08 17.49 -0.82
CA GLN A 157 6.52 17.69 -2.20
C GLN A 157 6.04 19.06 -2.66
N CYS A 158 6.93 19.84 -3.27
CA CYS A 158 6.52 20.98 -4.09
C CYS A 158 6.78 20.69 -5.55
N SER A 159 6.07 21.36 -6.45
CA SER A 159 6.43 21.48 -7.85
C SER A 159 6.67 22.95 -8.20
N ARG A 160 7.61 23.25 -9.10
CA ARG A 160 7.69 24.57 -9.73
C ARG A 160 7.28 24.41 -11.19
N GLY A 161 6.01 24.70 -11.49
CA GLY A 161 5.44 24.55 -12.83
C GLY A 161 5.28 23.09 -13.30
N ASP A 162 4.89 22.94 -14.57
CA ASP A 162 4.35 21.67 -15.10
C ASP A 162 5.36 20.54 -15.33
N LYS A 163 6.68 20.73 -15.13
CA LYS A 163 7.68 19.77 -15.64
C LYS A 163 8.85 19.38 -14.74
N ASN A 164 8.99 19.96 -13.56
CA ASN A 164 10.04 19.54 -12.63
C ASN A 164 9.43 18.98 -11.35
N ILE A 165 9.75 17.71 -11.06
CA ILE A 165 9.59 17.11 -9.73
C ILE A 165 10.31 18.07 -8.78
N GLY A 166 9.55 18.86 -8.04
CA GLY A 166 10.17 19.83 -7.16
C GLY A 166 10.67 19.15 -5.89
N LEU A 167 11.24 19.96 -5.02
CA LEU A 167 11.87 19.52 -3.79
C LEU A 167 10.93 18.62 -2.98
N GLU A 168 11.43 17.44 -2.61
CA GLU A 168 10.79 16.51 -1.69
C GLU A 168 11.56 16.48 -0.37
N LYS A 169 10.83 16.45 0.76
CA LYS A 169 11.40 16.14 2.07
C LYS A 169 10.50 15.18 2.85
N VAL A 170 11.12 14.16 3.43
CA VAL A 170 10.49 13.30 4.44
C VAL A 170 10.41 14.08 5.75
N LEU A 171 9.19 14.30 6.22
CA LEU A 171 8.88 15.04 7.43
C LEU A 171 8.79 14.11 8.65
N TYR A 172 8.28 12.90 8.42
CA TYR A 172 8.07 11.87 9.42
C TYR A 172 8.24 10.50 8.78
N GLU A 173 8.75 9.55 9.54
CA GLU A 173 8.91 8.16 9.13
C GLU A 173 8.64 7.22 10.32
N CYS A 174 7.89 6.14 10.06
CA CYS A 174 7.64 5.08 11.02
C CYS A 174 7.56 3.71 10.35
N GLU A 175 7.42 2.66 11.15
CA GLU A 175 7.09 1.32 10.63
C GLU A 175 5.75 1.35 9.87
N PRO A 176 5.61 0.55 8.80
CA PRO A 176 4.43 0.58 7.96
C PRO A 176 3.25 -0.08 8.68
N ASP A 177 2.13 0.64 8.79
CA ASP A 177 0.86 0.09 9.25
C ASP A 177 0.14 -0.60 8.07
N PRO A 178 -0.40 -1.82 8.22
CA PRO A 178 -1.07 -2.57 7.15
C PRO A 178 -2.40 -1.95 6.74
N PHE A 179 -2.86 -0.93 7.47
CA PHE A 179 -3.98 -0.08 7.13
C PHE A 179 -3.48 1.28 6.66
N LYS A 180 -4.38 2.09 6.09
CA LYS A 180 -4.03 3.47 5.75
C LYS A 180 -3.72 4.21 7.05
N VAL A 181 -2.48 4.65 7.19
CA VAL A 181 -2.07 5.50 8.32
C VAL A 181 -2.79 6.83 8.17
N HIS A 182 -3.71 7.09 9.08
CA HIS A 182 -4.29 8.41 9.24
C HIS A 182 -3.32 9.24 10.09
N HIS A 183 -2.57 10.12 9.43
CA HIS A 183 -1.86 11.16 10.16
C HIS A 183 -2.81 12.33 10.39
N ASP A 184 -3.17 12.54 11.65
CA ASP A 184 -4.00 13.68 12.03
C ASP A 184 -3.15 14.94 12.12
N ILE A 185 -3.09 15.64 11.00
CA ILE A 185 -2.42 16.93 10.89
C ILE A 185 -3.39 18.01 11.39
N HIS A 186 -3.08 18.58 12.55
CA HIS A 186 -3.86 19.66 13.13
C HIS A 186 -3.71 20.95 12.32
N LYS A 187 -2.47 21.35 12.05
CA LYS A 187 -2.16 22.61 11.40
C LYS A 187 -0.93 22.48 10.52
N ILE A 188 -0.98 23.16 9.37
CA ILE A 188 0.18 23.40 8.53
C ILE A 188 0.33 24.91 8.46
N THR A 189 1.47 25.43 8.87
CA THR A 189 1.77 26.86 8.81
C THR A 189 2.88 27.07 7.79
N VAL A 190 2.68 27.99 6.86
CA VAL A 190 3.70 28.43 5.90
C VAL A 190 4.09 29.84 6.30
N ASP A 191 5.34 30.05 6.74
CA ASP A 191 5.87 31.36 7.11
C ASP A 191 7.27 31.55 6.52
N ASN A 192 7.49 32.62 5.76
CA ASN A 192 8.77 32.94 5.09
C ASN A 192 9.44 31.76 4.35
N GLY A 193 8.62 30.90 3.74
CA GLY A 193 9.09 29.72 3.01
C GLY A 193 9.28 28.50 3.90
N GLU A 194 9.21 28.64 5.22
CA GLU A 194 9.20 27.51 6.15
C GLU A 194 7.79 26.95 6.31
N VAL A 195 7.66 25.63 6.18
CA VAL A 195 6.45 24.88 6.46
C VAL A 195 6.64 24.09 7.73
N ILE A 196 5.82 24.44 8.71
CA ILE A 196 5.73 23.80 10.01
C ILE A 196 4.46 22.97 10.04
N ILE A 197 4.60 21.70 10.38
CA ILE A 197 3.48 20.77 10.49
C ILE A 197 3.31 20.43 11.95
N THR A 198 2.09 20.62 12.43
CA THR A 198 1.71 20.44 13.82
C THR A 198 0.73 19.27 13.93
N GLY A 199 1.02 18.33 14.82
CA GLY A 199 0.13 17.21 15.17
C GLY A 199 -1.06 17.66 16.03
N LEU A 200 -2.03 16.78 16.24
CA LEU A 200 -3.21 17.04 17.10
C LEU A 200 -2.87 17.36 18.56
N LEU A 201 -1.70 16.95 19.05
CA LEU A 201 -1.25 17.26 20.40
C LEU A 201 -0.47 18.58 20.46
N ASN A 202 -0.54 19.41 19.41
CA ASN A 202 0.18 20.66 19.23
C ASN A 202 1.71 20.53 19.23
N GLU A 203 2.22 19.34 18.97
CA GLU A 203 3.62 19.04 18.81
C GLU A 203 4.09 19.36 17.37
N ASN A 204 5.30 19.91 17.23
CA ASN A 204 5.94 20.08 15.93
C ASN A 204 6.40 18.70 15.44
N ILE A 205 5.73 18.18 14.41
CA ILE A 205 6.05 16.88 13.82
C ILE A 205 6.94 17.00 12.58
N GLY A 206 7.24 18.22 12.13
CA GLY A 206 8.10 18.42 10.98
C GLY A 206 8.25 19.89 10.59
N THR A 207 9.45 20.24 10.17
CA THR A 207 9.76 21.59 9.66
C THR A 207 10.56 21.47 8.36
N PHE A 208 10.19 22.25 7.36
CA PHE A 208 10.81 22.22 6.03
C PHE A 208 10.87 23.60 5.39
N THR A 209 11.97 23.93 4.74
CA THR A 209 12.16 25.22 4.07
C THR A 209 12.01 25.07 2.56
N PHE A 210 11.06 25.79 1.98
CA PHE A 210 10.92 26.02 0.55
C PHE A 210 11.76 27.23 0.14
N PRO A 211 12.54 27.13 -0.96
CA PRO A 211 12.98 28.33 -1.66
C PRO A 211 11.75 28.99 -2.29
N ILE A 212 11.37 30.17 -1.81
CA ILE A 212 10.35 31.02 -2.44
C ILE A 212 10.82 31.42 -3.83
#